data_AF-A0A521YZ78-F1
#
_entry.id   AF-A0A521YZ78-F1
#
_cell.length_a   1.000
_cell.length_b   1.000
_cell.length_c   1.000
_cell.angle_alpha   90.00
_cell.angle_beta   90.00
_cell.angle_gamma   90.00
#
_symmetry.space_group_name_H-M   'P 1'
#
loop_
_entity.id
_entity.type
_entity.pdbx_description
1 polymer ?
#
loop_
_entity_poly.entity_id
_entity_poly.type
_entity_poly.pdbx_seq_one_letter_code
_entity_poly.pdbx_strand_id
1 'polypeptide(L)' 'MPVQGVYRNAIAHAAKLAGEEQLARRLRVSRMVLDSWLSGSTLIPSNIFLAVADYLAEIRPPEGSPPGGSKSG' A
#
# COMPACT_ATOMS: atom_id res chain seq x y z
N MET A 1 11.52 -11.20 -12.54
CA MET A 1 10.95 -11.96 -11.41
C MET A 1 9.54 -11.47 -11.13
N PRO A 2 8.49 -12.28 -11.33
CA PRO A 2 7.09 -11.82 -11.22
C PRO A 2 6.72 -11.30 -9.81
N VAL A 3 7.34 -11.85 -8.76
CA VAL A 3 7.06 -11.49 -7.35
C VAL A 3 7.40 -10.04 -7.01
N GLN A 4 8.48 -9.49 -7.56
CA GLN A 4 8.91 -8.12 -7.27
C GLN A 4 7.98 -7.07 -7.91
N GLY A 5 7.32 -7.43 -9.01
CA GLY A 5 6.27 -6.59 -9.61
C GLY A 5 5.06 -6.48 -8.68
N VAL A 6 4.64 -7.59 -8.07
CA VAL A 6 3.56 -7.60 -7.07
C VAL A 6 3.93 -6.75 -5.86
N TYR A 7 5.14 -6.88 -5.34
CA TYR A 7 5.58 -6.12 -4.18
C TYR A 7 5.59 -4.62 -4.45
N ARG A 8 6.12 -4.21 -5.60
CA ARG A 8 6.14 -2.81 -6.04
C ARG A 8 4.74 -2.26 -6.21
N ASN A 9 3.83 -3.03 -6.79
CA ASN A 9 2.44 -2.61 -6.96
C ASN A 9 1.75 -2.37 -5.61
N ALA A 10 2.00 -3.24 -4.62
CA ALA A 10 1.47 -3.06 -3.28
C ALA A 10 2.02 -1.79 -2.61
N ILE A 11 3.34 -1.56 -2.69
CA ILE A 11 3.96 -0.32 -2.17
C ILE A 11 3.38 0.91 -2.88
N ALA A 12 3.29 0.89 -4.21
CA ALA A 12 2.75 2.00 -4.99
C ALA A 12 1.28 2.28 -4.66
N HIS A 13 0.50 1.24 -4.40
CA HIS A 13 -0.89 1.40 -3.98
C HIS A 13 -1.00 2.02 -2.58
N ALA A 14 -0.25 1.50 -1.61
CA ALA A 14 -0.20 2.08 -0.27
C ALA A 14 0.28 3.53 -0.27
N ALA A 15 1.27 3.86 -1.11
CA ALA A 15 1.79 5.21 -1.28
C ALA A 15 0.72 6.18 -1.80
N LYS A 16 -0.12 5.73 -2.75
CA LYS A 16 -1.25 6.52 -3.26
C LYS A 16 -2.31 6.80 -2.19
N LEU A 17 -2.55 5.85 -1.28
CA LEU A 17 -3.54 6.00 -0.21
C LEU A 17 -3.03 6.88 0.95
N ALA A 18 -1.78 6.68 1.34
CA ALA A 18 -1.18 7.30 2.52
C ALA A 18 -0.45 8.62 2.26
N GLY A 19 0.03 8.80 1.03
CA GLY A 19 1.18 9.64 0.75
C GLY A 19 2.51 8.93 1.04
N GLU A 20 3.50 9.18 0.20
CA GLU A 20 4.76 8.45 0.24
C GLU A 20 5.62 8.74 1.50
N GLU A 21 5.59 9.97 2.02
CA GLU A 21 6.25 10.35 3.27
C GLU A 21 5.69 9.60 4.49
N GLN A 22 4.36 9.47 4.55
CA GLN A 22 3.68 8.77 5.63
C GLN A 22 3.96 7.27 5.56
N LEU A 23 3.95 6.70 4.35
CA LEU A 23 4.30 5.29 4.14
C LEU A 23 5.76 5.01 4.55
N ALA A 24 6.71 5.86 4.14
CA ALA A 24 8.12 5.70 4.51
C ALA A 24 8.30 5.67 6.04
N ARG A 25 7.62 6.57 6.76
CA ARG A 25 7.61 6.58 8.24
C ARG A 25 6.98 5.32 8.83
N ARG A 26 5.84 4.87 8.30
CA ARG A 26 5.15 3.65 8.75
C ARG A 26 6.05 2.42 8.59
N LEU A 27 6.79 2.34 7.49
CA LEU A 27 7.73 1.27 7.18
C LEU A 27 9.11 1.44 7.84
N ARG A 28 9.34 2.57 8.54
CA ARG A 28 10.61 2.93 9.18
C ARG A 28 11.80 2.92 8.22
N VAL A 29 11.58 3.41 7.01
CA VAL A 29 12.64 3.59 6.00
C VAL A 29 12.73 5.04 5.57
N SER A 30 13.86 5.40 4.95
CA SER A 30 14.00 6.73 4.36
C SER A 30 13.18 6.84 3.07
N ARG A 31 12.83 8.09 2.72
CA ARG A 31 12.20 8.43 1.44
C ARG A 31 12.97 7.87 0.25
N MET A 32 14.29 8.01 0.27
CA MET A 32 15.20 7.52 -0.77
C MET A 32 15.12 6.00 -0.95
N VAL A 33 15.00 5.23 0.14
CA VAL A 33 14.85 3.77 0.06
C VAL A 33 13.51 3.41 -0.57
N LEU A 34 12.42 4.07 -0.16
CA LEU A 34 11.11 3.89 -0.76
C LEU A 34 11.11 4.20 -2.26
N ASP A 35 11.76 5.29 -2.67
CA ASP A 35 11.90 5.67 -4.09
C ASP A 35 12.65 4.61 -4.89
N SER A 36 13.73 4.05 -4.33
CA SER A 36 14.50 2.98 -4.98
C SER A 36 13.68 1.70 -5.19
N TRP A 37 12.76 1.41 -4.27
CA TRP A 37 11.82 0.31 -4.41
C TRP A 37 10.74 0.59 -5.45
N LEU A 38 10.27 1.83 -5.58
CA LEU A 38 9.25 2.22 -6.56
C LEU A 38 9.82 2.28 -7.98
N SER A 39 11.04 2.80 -8.16
CA SER A 39 11.75 2.87 -9.45
C SER A 39 12.23 1.49 -9.93
N GLY A 40 12.54 0.60 -8.99
CA GLY A 40 13.00 -0.76 -9.27
C GLY A 40 14.49 -0.89 -9.36
N SER A 41 15.18 0.15 -8.91
CA SER A 41 16.62 0.15 -8.70
C SER A 41 17.04 -0.86 -7.63
N THR A 42 16.15 -1.20 -6.69
CA THR A 42 16.44 -2.17 -5.62
C THR A 42 15.32 -3.19 -5.46
N LEU A 43 15.67 -4.35 -4.90
CA LEU A 43 14.73 -5.40 -4.55
C LEU A 43 14.01 -5.05 -3.24
N ILE A 44 12.73 -5.39 -3.20
CA ILE A 44 11.89 -5.21 -2.02
C ILE A 44 12.01 -6.46 -1.14
N PRO A 45 12.42 -6.32 0.13
CA PRO A 45 12.42 -7.42 1.08
C PRO A 45 10.99 -7.92 1.38
N SER A 46 10.82 -9.23 1.57
CA SER A 46 9.49 -9.82 1.82
C SER A 46 8.84 -9.30 3.11
N ASN A 47 9.60 -8.96 4.14
CA ASN A 47 9.06 -8.37 5.37
C ASN A 47 8.49 -6.95 5.14
N ILE A 48 9.03 -6.20 4.17
CA ILE A 48 8.47 -4.90 3.79
C ILE A 48 7.13 -5.10 3.08
N PHE A 49 7.04 -6.09 2.19
CA PHE A 49 5.78 -6.42 1.54
C PHE A 49 4.69 -6.80 2.56
N LEU A 50 5.02 -7.62 3.55
CA LEU A 50 4.08 -7.99 4.62
C LEU A 50 3.63 -6.77 5.43
N ALA A 51 4.57 -5.88 5.82
CA ALA A 51 4.22 -4.65 6.54
C ALA A 51 3.30 -3.72 5.73
N VAL A 52 3.45 -3.70 4.40
CA VAL A 52 2.54 -2.96 3.50
C VAL A 52 1.17 -3.62 3.42
N ALA A 53 1.11 -4.95 3.36
CA ALA A 53 -0.16 -5.68 3.38
C ALA A 53 -0.93 -5.43 4.69
N ASP A 54 -0.24 -5.47 5.83
CA ASP A 54 -0.82 -5.14 7.14
C ASP A 54 -1.36 -3.70 7.16
N TYR A 55 -0.56 -2.74 6.65
CA TYR A 55 -0.99 -1.34 6.54
C TYR A 55 -2.25 -1.17 5.68
N LEU A 56 -2.32 -1.85 4.53
CA LEU A 56 -3.49 -1.80 3.66
C LEU A 56 -4.73 -2.43 4.30
N ALA A 57 -4.57 -3.47 5.12
CA ALA A 57 -5.67 -4.08 5.87
C ALA A 57 -6.18 -3.18 7.01
N GLU A 58 -5.31 -2.34 7.58
CA GLU A 58 -5.68 -1.33 8.59
C GLU A 58 -6.47 -0.16 7.98
N ILE A 59 -6.20 0.20 6.72
CA ILE A 59 -6.99 1.19 5.98
C ILE A 59 -8.33 0.54 5.60
N ARG A 60 -9.27 0.46 6.55
CA ARG A 60 -10.66 0.20 6.20
C ARG A 60 -11.16 1.35 5.32
N PRO A 61 -11.86 1.09 4.20
CA PRO A 61 -12.69 2.13 3.62
C PRO A 61 -13.65 2.64 4.71
N PRO A 62 -13.98 3.94 4.72
CA PRO A 62 -14.94 4.46 5.70
C PRO A 62 -16.22 3.63 5.60
N GLU A 63 -16.66 3.04 6.72
CA GLU A 63 -17.96 2.37 6.80
C GLU A 63 -19.06 3.40 6.49
N GLY A 64 -19.54 3.42 5.25
CA GLY A 64 -20.45 4.47 4.81
C GLY A 64 -21.00 4.37 3.39
N SER A 65 -20.83 3.25 2.69
CA SER A 65 -21.69 2.95 1.54
C SER A 65 -22.85 2.08 2.03
N PRO A 66 -24.05 2.65 2.31
CA PRO A 66 -25.21 1.79 2.51
C PRO A 66 -25.40 0.95 1.25
N PRO A 67 -25.78 -0.34 1.34
CA PRO A 67 -26.36 -1.02 0.20
C PRO A 67 -27.56 -0.17 -0.21
N GLY A 68 -27.48 0.47 -1.38
CA GLY A 68 -28.58 1.22 -1.94
C GLY A 68 -29.80 0.32 -1.93
N GLY A 69 -30.69 0.56 -0.96
CA GLY A 69 -31.91 -0.19 -0.80
C GLY A 69 -32.71 -0.02 -2.09
N SER A 70 -32.86 -1.11 -2.83
CA SER A 70 -33.96 -1.25 -3.76
C SER A 70 -35.24 -1.15 -2.94
N LYS A 71 -35.80 0.07 -2.87
CA LYS A 71 -37.17 0.28 -2.43
C LYS A 71 -38.07 -0.46 -3.42
N SER A 72 -38.55 -1.63 -3.03
CA SER A 72 -39.88 -2.09 -3.43
C SER A 72 -40.90 -1.17 -2.75
N GLY A 73 -41.90 -0.71 -3.50
CA GLY A 73 -43.00 0.11 -3.02
C GLY A 73 -43.48 1.08 -4.07
#